data_AF-A0A8C7JK04-F1
#
_entry.id   AF-A0A8C7JK04-F1
#
_cell.length_a   1.000
_cell.length_b   1.000
_cell.length_c   1.000
_cell.angle_alpha   90.00
_cell.angle_beta   90.00
_cell.angle_gamma   90.00
#
_symmetry.space_group_name_H-M   'P 1'
#
loop_
_entity.id
_entity.type
_entity.pdbx_description
1 polymer ?
#
loop_
_entity_poly.entity_id
_entity_poly.type
_entity_poly.pdbx_seq_one_letter_code
_entity_poly.pdbx_strand_id
1 'polypeptide(L)'
;MTLELEEIFGQESALDATDRVQSAGTALEELLVSAKKQDYLTVGVYESAKIMNVDPDNVAFCVLATDEEYECDIALQIHFTLIQAFCFDNDINVVRVNDIERLAELVGTEEAGEPKDAHCILVTSPGAESWKDPALDKLHLFCEESRSVYDWVPTITLPER
;
A
#
# COMPACT_ATOMS: atom_id res chain seq x y z
N MET A 1 4.60 21.70 37.10
CA MET A 1 5.26 20.40 36.87
C MET A 1 4.22 19.39 36.41
N THR A 2 3.52 19.72 35.33
CA THR A 2 2.48 18.90 34.68
C THR A 2 2.58 19.09 33.17
N LEU A 3 2.94 20.30 32.72
CA LEU A 3 3.24 20.63 31.32
C LEU A 3 4.42 19.83 30.74
N GLU A 4 5.49 19.61 31.51
CA GLU A 4 6.69 18.91 30.99
C GLU A 4 6.49 17.39 30.80
N LEU A 5 5.48 16.78 31.44
CA LEU A 5 5.20 15.34 31.29
C LEU A 5 4.36 15.03 30.04
N GLU A 6 3.45 15.93 29.65
CA GLU A 6 2.66 15.80 28.43
C GLU A 6 3.52 16.02 27.17
N GLU A 7 4.51 16.91 27.22
CA GLU A 7 5.42 17.18 26.10
C GLU A 7 6.41 16.03 25.84
N ILE A 8 6.94 15.38 26.90
CA ILE A 8 7.87 14.24 26.75
C ILE A 8 7.16 13.01 26.15
N PHE A 9 5.94 12.70 26.61
CA PHE A 9 5.17 11.56 26.11
C PHE A 9 4.69 11.79 24.66
N GLY A 10 4.36 13.03 24.31
CA GLY A 10 4.05 13.41 22.94
C GLY A 10 5.24 13.24 21.98
N GLN A 11 6.45 13.57 22.42
CA GLN A 11 7.68 13.42 21.63
C GLN A 11 8.10 11.96 21.42
N GLU A 12 7.98 11.12 22.44
CA GLU A 12 8.30 9.68 22.36
C GLU A 12 7.32 8.96 21.41
N SER A 13 6.03 9.31 21.47
CA SER A 13 5.01 8.78 20.56
C SER A 13 5.20 9.20 19.10
N ALA A 14 5.70 10.41 18.85
CA ALA A 14 5.93 10.93 17.51
C ALA A 14 7.18 10.31 16.85
N LEU A 15 8.23 10.04 17.63
CA LEU A 15 9.42 9.33 17.19
C LEU A 15 9.08 7.88 16.83
N ASP A 16 8.34 7.19 17.71
CA ASP A 16 7.84 5.83 17.45
C ASP A 16 6.94 5.77 16.21
N ALA A 17 6.06 6.75 15.99
CA ALA A 17 5.21 6.82 14.81
C ALA A 17 6.03 7.01 13.52
N THR A 18 7.08 7.83 13.57
CA THR A 18 7.96 8.10 12.42
C THR A 18 8.76 6.86 12.04
N ASP A 19 9.35 6.17 13.03
CA ASP A 19 10.11 4.94 12.80
C ASP A 19 9.21 3.82 12.23
N ARG A 20 7.94 3.75 12.66
CA ARG A 20 6.96 2.80 12.11
C ARG A 20 6.63 3.06 10.65
N VAL A 21 6.36 4.32 10.29
CA VAL A 21 6.07 4.69 8.90
C VAL A 21 7.26 4.40 8.00
N GLN A 22 8.48 4.68 8.45
CA GLN A 22 9.69 4.36 7.69
C GLN A 22 9.91 2.84 7.54
N SER A 23 9.67 2.08 8.60
CA SER A 23 9.72 0.62 8.58
C SER A 23 8.68 0.03 7.61
N ALA A 24 7.47 0.59 7.60
CA ALA A 24 6.41 0.21 6.66
C ALA A 24 6.78 0.54 5.20
N GLY A 25 7.41 1.69 4.95
CA GLY A 25 7.94 2.04 3.62
C GLY A 25 8.98 1.03 3.11
N THR A 26 9.91 0.64 3.96
CA THR A 26 10.92 -0.38 3.62
C THR A 26 10.28 -1.74 3.37
N ALA A 27 9.33 -2.15 4.21
CA ALA A 27 8.58 -3.38 4.02
C ALA A 27 7.76 -3.37 2.72
N LEU A 28 7.14 -2.23 2.37
CA LEU A 28 6.41 -2.10 1.11
C LEU A 28 7.32 -2.27 -0.11
N GLU A 29 8.51 -1.65 -0.10
CA GLU A 29 9.50 -1.86 -1.16
C GLU A 29 9.93 -3.34 -1.26
N GLU A 30 10.28 -3.96 -0.13
CA GLU A 30 10.66 -5.37 -0.07
C GLU A 30 9.56 -6.28 -0.64
N LEU A 31 8.30 -6.06 -0.22
CA LEU A 31 7.14 -6.82 -0.67
C LEU A 31 6.95 -6.69 -2.18
N LEU A 32 6.95 -5.47 -2.71
CA LEU A 32 6.74 -5.21 -4.14
C LEU A 32 7.85 -5.86 -4.98
N VAL A 33 9.11 -5.73 -4.57
CA VAL A 33 10.24 -6.34 -5.27
C VAL A 33 10.17 -7.88 -5.23
N SER A 34 9.79 -8.45 -4.09
CA SER A 34 9.63 -9.90 -3.90
C SER A 34 8.48 -10.45 -4.74
N ALA A 35 7.30 -9.83 -4.66
CA ALA A 35 6.10 -10.20 -5.41
C ALA A 35 6.33 -10.10 -6.92
N LYS A 36 7.01 -9.05 -7.39
CA LYS A 36 7.38 -8.89 -8.80
C LYS A 36 8.23 -10.05 -9.30
N LYS A 37 9.24 -10.47 -8.53
CA LYS A 37 10.12 -11.59 -8.91
C LYS A 37 9.38 -12.92 -9.01
N GLN A 38 8.26 -13.07 -8.29
CA GLN A 38 7.45 -14.28 -8.26
C GLN A 38 6.20 -14.18 -9.15
N ASP A 39 6.03 -13.10 -9.91
CA ASP A 39 4.87 -12.85 -10.78
C ASP A 39 3.54 -12.78 -10.01
N TYR A 40 3.58 -12.22 -8.80
CA TYR A 40 2.44 -12.05 -7.90
C TYR A 40 1.93 -10.61 -7.81
N LEU A 41 2.35 -9.76 -8.76
CA LEU A 41 1.87 -8.39 -8.88
C LEU A 41 0.92 -8.24 -10.05
N THR A 42 -0.19 -7.56 -9.79
CA THR A 42 -1.03 -6.96 -10.82
C THR A 42 -0.88 -5.44 -10.72
N VAL A 43 -0.59 -4.77 -11.84
CA VAL A 43 -0.40 -3.32 -11.90
C VAL A 43 -1.45 -2.72 -12.83
N GLY A 44 -2.11 -1.66 -12.39
CA GLY A 44 -3.19 -1.00 -13.11
C GLY A 44 -4.52 -1.10 -12.39
N VAL A 45 -5.33 -0.04 -12.48
CA VAL A 45 -6.64 0.03 -11.83
C VAL A 45 -7.59 -1.03 -12.40
N TYR A 46 -7.61 -1.16 -13.72
CA TYR A 46 -8.53 -2.07 -14.42
C TYR A 46 -8.14 -3.53 -14.22
N GLU A 47 -6.85 -3.85 -14.33
CA GLU A 47 -6.29 -5.18 -14.12
C GLU A 47 -6.54 -5.64 -12.68
N SER A 48 -6.31 -4.75 -11.71
CA SER A 48 -6.56 -5.00 -10.30
C SER A 48 -8.04 -5.31 -10.04
N ALA A 49 -8.94 -4.47 -10.55
CA ALA A 49 -10.38 -4.69 -10.44
C ALA A 49 -10.83 -6.00 -11.09
N LYS A 50 -10.17 -6.43 -12.18
CA LYS A 50 -10.47 -7.72 -12.82
C LYS A 50 -10.10 -8.90 -11.92
N ILE A 51 -8.94 -8.88 -11.26
CA ILE A 51 -8.54 -9.92 -10.31
C ILE A 51 -9.50 -9.98 -9.13
N MET A 52 -9.82 -8.83 -8.52
CA MET A 52 -10.80 -8.74 -7.43
C MET A 52 -12.17 -9.34 -7.77
N ASN A 53 -12.62 -9.18 -9.02
CA ASN A 53 -13.89 -9.77 -9.46
C ASN A 53 -13.83 -11.29 -9.70
N VAL A 54 -12.66 -11.82 -10.03
CA VAL A 54 -12.50 -13.24 -10.40
C VAL A 54 -12.11 -14.09 -9.19
N ASP A 55 -11.20 -13.60 -8.37
CA ASP A 55 -10.54 -14.37 -7.31
C ASP A 55 -10.06 -13.48 -6.15
N PRO A 56 -10.98 -12.92 -5.36
CA PRO A 56 -10.62 -12.03 -4.26
C PRO A 56 -9.95 -12.74 -3.08
N ASP A 57 -10.20 -14.04 -2.90
CA ASP A 57 -9.65 -14.83 -1.81
C ASP A 57 -8.12 -14.95 -1.87
N ASN A 58 -7.53 -14.78 -3.07
CA ASN A 58 -6.09 -14.80 -3.28
C ASN A 58 -5.45 -13.40 -3.25
N VAL A 59 -6.20 -12.33 -3.01
CA VAL A 59 -5.64 -10.99 -2.87
C VAL A 59 -5.14 -10.79 -1.44
N ALA A 60 -3.84 -10.52 -1.29
CA ALA A 60 -3.19 -10.38 0.01
C ALA A 60 -3.03 -8.91 0.43
N PHE A 61 -2.79 -8.00 -0.51
CA PHE A 61 -2.51 -6.60 -0.22
C PHE A 61 -2.83 -5.70 -1.42
N CYS A 62 -3.26 -4.46 -1.15
CA CYS A 62 -3.57 -3.46 -2.17
C CYS A 62 -2.80 -2.16 -1.92
N VAL A 63 -2.26 -1.56 -2.97
CA VAL A 63 -1.62 -0.24 -2.96
C VAL A 63 -2.37 0.66 -3.92
N LEU A 64 -2.71 1.87 -3.47
CA LEU A 64 -3.27 2.93 -4.31
C LEU A 64 -2.32 4.10 -4.35
N ALA A 65 -2.06 4.64 -5.55
CA ALA A 65 -1.12 5.73 -5.73
C ALA A 65 -1.71 6.86 -6.56
N THR A 66 -1.68 8.07 -6.02
CA THR A 66 -2.15 9.29 -6.69
C THR A 66 -1.19 10.42 -6.35
N ASP A 67 -0.82 11.19 -7.36
CA ASP A 67 -0.10 12.45 -7.20
C ASP A 67 -1.07 13.63 -7.39
N GLU A 68 -0.60 14.85 -7.13
CA GLU A 68 -1.38 16.10 -7.24
C GLU A 68 -2.03 16.27 -8.64
N GLU A 69 -1.37 15.79 -9.70
CA GLU A 69 -1.90 15.84 -11.07
C GLU A 69 -3.24 15.09 -11.23
N TYR A 70 -3.44 14.03 -10.45
CA TYR A 70 -4.57 13.11 -10.58
C TYR A 70 -5.66 13.33 -9.52
N GLU A 71 -5.48 14.27 -8.60
CA GLU A 71 -6.50 14.62 -7.60
C GLU A 71 -7.81 15.14 -8.24
N CYS A 72 -7.69 15.81 -9.38
CA CYS A 72 -8.84 16.31 -10.14
C CYS A 72 -9.47 15.27 -11.08
N ASP A 73 -8.87 14.08 -11.24
CA ASP A 73 -9.43 13.03 -12.09
C ASP A 73 -10.57 12.31 -11.36
N ILE A 74 -11.80 12.76 -11.61
CA ILE A 74 -13.01 12.20 -11.02
C ILE A 74 -13.15 10.69 -11.34
N ALA A 75 -12.76 10.25 -12.53
CA ALA A 75 -12.88 8.84 -12.90
C ALA A 75 -11.94 8.00 -12.06
N LEU A 76 -10.69 8.43 -11.90
CA LEU A 76 -9.72 7.76 -11.04
C LEU A 76 -10.17 7.72 -9.58
N GLN A 77 -10.65 8.85 -9.05
CA GLN A 77 -11.14 8.91 -7.66
C GLN A 77 -12.36 8.00 -7.43
N ILE A 78 -13.24 7.85 -8.41
CA ILE A 78 -14.33 6.86 -8.37
C ILE A 78 -13.76 5.44 -8.31
N HIS A 79 -12.79 5.11 -9.16
CA HIS A 79 -12.16 3.79 -9.13
C HIS A 79 -11.49 3.48 -7.80
N PHE A 80 -10.79 4.45 -7.21
CA PHE A 80 -10.18 4.30 -5.89
C PHE A 80 -11.21 4.05 -4.82
N THR A 81 -12.33 4.78 -4.85
CA THR A 81 -13.44 4.58 -3.92
C THR A 81 -14.00 3.15 -4.03
N LEU A 82 -14.19 2.65 -5.26
CA LEU A 82 -14.70 1.30 -5.50
C LEU A 82 -13.71 0.23 -5.04
N ILE A 83 -12.42 0.39 -5.34
CA ILE A 83 -11.37 -0.55 -4.93
C ILE A 83 -11.22 -0.57 -3.41
N GLN A 84 -11.24 0.59 -2.76
CA GLN A 84 -11.18 0.68 -1.29
C GLN A 84 -12.36 -0.05 -0.67
N ALA A 85 -13.60 0.25 -1.11
CA ALA A 85 -14.79 -0.43 -0.61
C ALA A 85 -14.70 -1.95 -0.77
N PHE A 86 -14.23 -2.42 -1.92
CA PHE A 86 -13.99 -3.84 -2.15
C PHE A 86 -12.96 -4.43 -1.16
N CYS A 87 -11.84 -3.73 -0.94
CA CYS A 87 -10.82 -4.19 0.00
C CYS A 87 -11.38 -4.30 1.42
N PHE A 88 -12.16 -3.30 1.86
CA PHE A 88 -12.81 -3.33 3.17
C PHE A 88 -13.79 -4.50 3.33
N ASP A 89 -14.64 -4.74 2.34
CA ASP A 89 -15.64 -5.80 2.40
C ASP A 89 -15.03 -7.21 2.40
N ASN A 90 -13.78 -7.36 1.93
CA ASN A 90 -13.07 -8.64 1.84
C ASN A 90 -11.85 -8.72 2.79
N ASP A 91 -11.75 -7.83 3.78
CA ASP A 91 -10.64 -7.80 4.75
C ASP A 91 -9.23 -7.71 4.12
N ILE A 92 -9.13 -7.11 2.94
CA ILE A 92 -7.86 -6.86 2.24
C ILE A 92 -7.26 -5.56 2.79
N ASN A 93 -6.01 -5.60 3.21
CA ASN A 93 -5.31 -4.40 3.66
C ASN A 93 -4.96 -3.51 2.47
N VAL A 94 -5.28 -2.23 2.58
CA VAL A 94 -5.06 -1.22 1.54
C VAL A 94 -4.31 -0.01 2.11
N VAL A 95 -3.30 0.47 1.37
CA VAL A 95 -2.50 1.64 1.73
C VAL A 95 -2.43 2.64 0.58
N ARG A 96 -2.15 3.90 0.91
CA ARG A 96 -1.86 4.96 -0.06
C ARG A 96 -0.36 5.21 -0.19
N VAL A 97 0.10 5.50 -1.39
CA VAL A 97 1.46 5.97 -1.68
C VAL A 97 1.37 7.25 -2.50
N ASN A 98 2.17 8.25 -2.15
CA ASN A 98 2.15 9.58 -2.79
C ASN A 98 3.29 9.81 -3.79
N ASP A 99 4.06 8.75 -4.11
CA ASP A 99 5.18 8.81 -5.03
C ASP A 99 4.96 7.76 -6.12
N ILE A 100 4.17 8.13 -7.14
CA ILE A 100 3.86 7.24 -8.26
C ILE A 100 5.14 6.90 -9.05
N GLU A 101 6.03 7.87 -9.23
CA GLU A 101 7.27 7.68 -10.00
C GLU A 101 8.14 6.58 -9.36
N ARG A 102 8.38 6.68 -8.06
CA ARG A 102 9.13 5.66 -7.31
C ARG A 102 8.44 4.30 -7.34
N LEU A 103 7.11 4.30 -7.21
CA LEU A 103 6.33 3.07 -7.25
C LEU A 103 6.45 2.38 -8.63
N ALA A 104 6.36 3.15 -9.70
CA ALA A 104 6.54 2.72 -11.09
C ALA A 104 7.93 2.11 -11.35
N GLU A 105 9.00 2.73 -10.83
CA GLU A 105 10.37 2.18 -10.89
C GLU A 105 10.41 0.77 -10.25
N LEU A 106 9.85 0.61 -9.04
CA LEU A 106 9.86 -0.65 -8.31
C LEU A 106 9.14 -1.76 -9.08
N VAL A 107 7.95 -1.47 -9.59
CA VAL A 107 7.16 -2.46 -10.34
C VAL A 107 7.62 -2.67 -11.78
N GLY A 108 8.58 -1.87 -12.28
CA GLY A 108 9.20 -2.07 -13.60
C GLY A 108 8.29 -1.69 -14.75
N THR A 109 7.55 -0.59 -14.60
CA THR A 109 6.65 -0.10 -15.65
C THR A 109 7.37 0.65 -16.76
N GLU A 110 8.64 1.03 -16.57
CA GLU A 110 9.42 1.88 -17.48
C GLU A 110 9.91 1.20 -18.78
N GLU A 111 9.92 -0.14 -18.87
CA GLU A 111 10.59 -0.84 -19.99
C GLU A 111 9.85 -0.80 -21.34
N ALA A 112 8.64 -0.23 -21.41
CA ALA A 112 7.76 -0.38 -22.58
C ALA A 112 7.31 0.93 -23.26
N GLY A 113 7.86 2.10 -22.91
CA GLY A 113 7.61 3.36 -23.64
C GLY A 113 6.20 3.96 -23.55
N GLU A 114 5.26 3.28 -22.89
CA GLU A 114 3.95 3.82 -22.49
C GLU A 114 3.96 4.03 -20.96
N PRO A 115 3.47 5.18 -20.45
CA PRO A 115 3.29 5.37 -19.01
C PRO A 115 2.27 4.35 -18.54
N LYS A 116 2.71 3.30 -17.84
CA LYS A 116 1.76 2.31 -17.30
C LYS A 116 1.07 2.92 -16.09
N ASP A 117 -0.24 2.74 -16.06
CA ASP A 117 -1.13 3.05 -14.94
C ASP A 117 -0.62 2.33 -13.67
N ALA A 118 0.18 3.03 -12.85
CA ALA A 118 0.67 2.54 -11.57
C ALA A 118 -0.19 3.05 -10.40
N HIS A 119 -1.44 3.45 -10.69
CA HIS A 119 -2.35 3.99 -9.67
C HIS A 119 -2.94 2.92 -8.75
N CYS A 120 -2.87 1.64 -9.14
CA CYS A 120 -3.24 0.52 -8.29
C CYS A 120 -2.29 -0.66 -8.49
N ILE A 121 -1.87 -1.27 -7.39
CA ILE A 121 -1.11 -2.52 -7.40
C ILE A 121 -1.77 -3.51 -6.47
N LEU A 122 -2.02 -4.72 -6.95
CA LEU A 122 -2.43 -5.85 -6.12
C LEU A 122 -1.30 -6.85 -5.98
N VAL A 123 -1.12 -7.28 -4.74
CA VAL A 123 -0.28 -8.41 -4.37
C VAL A 123 -1.21 -9.60 -4.17
N THR A 124 -1.02 -10.66 -4.96
CA THR A 124 -1.75 -11.92 -4.80
C THR A 124 -0.88 -12.97 -4.11
N SER A 125 -1.48 -13.86 -3.30
CA SER A 125 -0.80 -15.02 -2.74
C SER A 125 -1.54 -16.29 -3.18
N PRO A 126 -1.03 -17.06 -4.16
CA PRO A 126 -1.75 -18.22 -4.67
C PRO A 126 -1.72 -19.37 -3.66
N GLY A 127 -2.68 -19.38 -2.74
CA GLY A 127 -2.87 -20.41 -1.72
C GLY A 127 -2.02 -20.24 -0.44
N ALA A 128 -2.60 -20.62 0.70
CA ALA A 128 -2.10 -20.37 2.06
C ALA A 128 -0.69 -20.92 2.42
N GLU A 129 -0.08 -21.72 1.55
CA GLU A 129 1.21 -22.40 1.83
C GLU A 129 2.33 -22.02 0.85
N SER A 130 2.05 -21.32 -0.25
CA SER A 130 2.98 -21.19 -1.37
C SER A 130 3.95 -20.01 -1.23
N TRP A 131 3.52 -18.92 -0.58
CA TRP A 131 4.33 -17.71 -0.43
C TRP A 131 4.06 -17.02 0.91
N LYS A 132 5.13 -16.88 1.71
CA LYS A 132 5.13 -16.18 2.99
C LYS A 132 6.23 -15.15 2.97
N ASP A 133 5.84 -13.89 2.79
CA ASP A 133 6.75 -12.77 2.79
C ASP A 133 6.71 -12.07 4.16
N PRO A 134 7.82 -12.02 4.92
CA PRO A 134 7.84 -11.32 6.21
C PRO A 134 7.50 -9.83 6.11
N ALA A 135 7.69 -9.22 4.93
CA ALA A 135 7.32 -7.83 4.71
C ALA A 135 5.79 -7.65 4.67
N LEU A 136 5.06 -8.65 4.15
CA LEU A 136 3.60 -8.68 4.16
C LEU A 136 3.07 -8.70 5.60
N ASP A 137 3.64 -9.53 6.48
CA ASP A 137 3.25 -9.60 7.89
C ASP A 137 3.46 -8.25 8.61
N LYS A 138 4.58 -7.56 8.34
CA LYS A 138 4.85 -6.22 8.89
C LYS A 138 3.81 -5.20 8.42
N LEU A 139 3.41 -5.26 7.15
CA LEU A 139 2.42 -4.34 6.58
C LEU A 139 1.01 -4.63 7.12
N HIS A 140 0.65 -5.89 7.34
CA HIS A 140 -0.59 -6.25 8.01
C HIS A 140 -0.65 -5.68 9.43
N LEU A 141 0.44 -5.81 10.20
CA LEU A 141 0.54 -5.24 11.53
C LEU A 141 0.44 -3.70 11.48
N PHE A 142 1.16 -3.05 10.56
CA PHE A 142 1.07 -1.60 10.36
C PHE A 142 -0.38 -1.15 10.10
N CYS A 143 -1.11 -1.85 9.22
CA CYS A 143 -2.50 -1.53 8.93
C CYS A 143 -3.42 -1.77 10.14
N GLU A 144 -3.17 -2.82 10.93
CA GLU A 144 -3.91 -3.09 12.17
C GLU A 144 -3.70 -1.99 13.20
N GLU A 145 -2.45 -1.55 13.39
CA GLU A 145 -2.11 -0.43 14.27
C GLU A 145 -2.77 0.87 13.79
N SER A 146 -2.73 1.18 12.49
CA SER A 146 -3.40 2.36 11.92
C SER A 146 -4.91 2.33 12.15
N ARG A 147 -5.56 1.17 11.98
CA ARG A 147 -6.99 1.01 12.28
C ARG A 147 -7.32 1.30 13.75
N SER A 148 -6.42 0.99 14.68
CA SER A 148 -6.62 1.27 16.12
C SER A 148 -6.72 2.77 16.42
N VAL A 149 -6.19 3.61 15.54
CA VAL A 149 -6.27 5.08 15.61
C VAL A 149 -7.21 5.68 14.56
N TYR A 150 -8.13 4.88 14.01
CA TYR A 150 -9.14 5.25 13.01
C TYR A 150 -8.56 5.69 11.65
N ASP A 151 -7.32 5.33 11.35
CA ASP A 151 -6.72 5.51 10.03
C ASP A 151 -6.90 4.23 9.20
N TRP A 152 -7.93 4.22 8.37
CA TRP A 152 -8.39 3.02 7.65
C TRP A 152 -7.64 2.75 6.35
N VAL A 153 -7.04 3.78 5.74
CA VAL A 153 -6.25 3.67 4.51
C VAL A 153 -4.95 4.47 4.74
N PRO A 154 -4.02 3.93 5.54
CA PRO A 154 -2.85 4.67 5.95
C PRO A 154 -1.95 4.97 4.74
N THR A 155 -1.30 6.13 4.79
CA THR A 155 -0.32 6.54 3.79
C THR A 155 1.07 6.06 4.17
N ILE A 156 1.79 5.48 3.20
CA ILE A 156 3.17 5.05 3.31
C ILE A 156 4.03 5.88 2.37
N THR A 157 5.17 6.36 2.88
CA THR A 157 6.22 6.98 2.08
C THR A 157 7.27 5.92 1.74
N LEU A 158 7.55 5.72 0.45
CA LEU A 158 8.62 4.83 0.01
C LEU A 158 9.99 5.44 0.35
N PRO A 159 11.00 4.63 0.68
CA PRO A 159 12.34 5.14 0.98
C PRO A 159 13.00 5.74 -0.27
N GLU A 160 13.72 6.84 -0.04
CA GLU A 160 14.60 7.46 -1.04
C GLU A 160 15.78 6.52 -1.37
N ARG A 161 16.31 6.64 -2.59
CA ARG A 161 17.42 5.81 -3.11
C ARG A 161 18.78 6.20 -2.55
#